data_AF-A0A1Y4ULK0-F1
#
_entry.id   AF-A0A1Y4ULK0-F1
#
_cell.length_a   1.000
_cell.length_b   1.000
_cell.length_c   1.000
_cell.angle_alpha   90.00
_cell.angle_beta   90.00
_cell.angle_gamma   90.00
#
_symmetry.space_group_name_H-M   'P 1'
#
loop_
_entity.id
_entity.type
_entity.pdbx_description
1 polymer ?
#
loop_
_entity_poly.entity_id
_entity_poly.type
_entity_poly.pdbx_seq_one_letter_code
_entity_poly.pdbx_strand_id
1 'polypeptide(L)'
;MKLKLITTTLLLSATMAVNAFAGISLNIDNVPLVTDVPPVIVDGRTLVPVRAIFEKLGAVVNWEPTTQTVTATSGEKTITLKLNDTSAYVNNELKTLDVPAQIVEGRTMVPARFVAESLDCQVLWEPTTQTVNVNTVPQPVENTPVETVPEQPQTTPEQPQTETVKKTGVYVGSLESDKYHRPTCRWVKKITQSNLIGFDSKSEAASKGYSPCGTCKP
;
A
#
# COMPACT_ATOMS: atom_id res chain seq x y z
N MET A 1 -30.55 -60.19 58.21
CA MET A 1 -29.74 -60.03 56.97
C MET A 1 -29.83 -58.57 56.55
N LYS A 2 -28.70 -57.84 56.53
CA LYS A 2 -28.64 -56.42 56.14
C LYS A 2 -28.42 -56.34 54.63
N LEU A 3 -29.44 -55.93 53.86
CA LEU A 3 -29.33 -55.73 52.41
C LEU A 3 -29.01 -54.26 52.15
N LYS A 4 -27.80 -53.96 51.67
CA LYS A 4 -27.36 -52.60 51.33
C LYS A 4 -27.82 -52.24 49.91
N LEU A 5 -28.47 -51.08 49.78
CA LEU A 5 -28.74 -50.39 48.52
C LEU A 5 -27.44 -50.09 47.78
N ILE A 6 -27.45 -50.23 46.45
CA ILE A 6 -26.45 -49.63 45.55
C ILE A 6 -27.22 -48.76 44.55
N THR A 7 -27.28 -47.47 44.85
CA THR A 7 -27.79 -46.44 43.94
C THR A 7 -26.65 -46.02 43.00
N THR A 8 -26.71 -46.46 41.75
CA THR A 8 -25.75 -46.10 40.71
C THR A 8 -26.17 -44.77 40.08
N THR A 9 -25.53 -43.69 40.50
CA THR A 9 -25.76 -42.35 39.93
C THR A 9 -24.98 -42.22 38.62
N LEU A 10 -25.67 -42.32 37.49
CA LEU A 10 -25.09 -42.09 36.16
C LEU A 10 -24.96 -40.57 35.93
N LEU A 11 -23.75 -40.04 36.16
CA LEU A 11 -23.41 -38.65 35.86
C LEU A 11 -23.21 -38.50 34.35
N LEU A 12 -24.23 -38.02 33.64
CA LEU A 12 -24.16 -37.70 32.22
C LEU A 12 -23.47 -36.34 32.06
N SER A 13 -22.14 -36.35 31.99
CA SER A 13 -21.35 -35.16 31.68
C SER A 13 -21.53 -34.77 30.22
N ALA A 14 -22.43 -33.83 29.95
CA ALA A 14 -22.55 -33.19 28.64
C ALA A 14 -21.33 -32.30 28.40
N THR A 15 -20.40 -32.75 27.56
CA THR A 15 -19.33 -31.91 27.03
C THR A 15 -19.95 -30.86 26.11
N MET A 16 -20.04 -29.61 26.57
CA MET A 16 -20.32 -28.51 25.66
C MET A 16 -19.10 -28.34 24.76
N ALA A 17 -19.24 -28.69 23.49
CA ALA A 17 -18.28 -28.30 22.47
C ALA A 17 -18.34 -26.78 22.34
N VAL A 18 -17.35 -26.10 22.92
CA VAL A 18 -17.06 -24.70 22.61
C VAL A 18 -16.53 -24.66 21.18
N ASN A 19 -17.43 -24.46 20.22
CA ASN A 19 -17.03 -24.03 18.89
C ASN A 19 -16.45 -22.62 19.05
N ALA A 20 -15.12 -22.52 19.08
CA ALA A 20 -14.45 -21.26 18.86
C ALA A 20 -14.96 -20.73 17.51
N PHE A 21 -15.64 -19.58 17.54
CA PHE A 21 -16.00 -18.88 16.32
C PHE A 21 -14.67 -18.54 15.64
N ALA A 22 -14.35 -19.28 14.58
CA ALA A 22 -13.19 -18.95 13.76
C ALA A 22 -13.48 -17.60 13.11
N GLY A 23 -12.68 -16.58 13.44
CA GLY A 23 -12.77 -15.29 12.79
C GLY A 23 -12.54 -15.41 11.29
N ILE A 24 -12.92 -14.36 10.54
CA ILE A 24 -12.70 -14.32 9.10
C ILE A 24 -11.19 -14.40 8.82
N SER A 25 -10.81 -15.24 7.87
CA SER A 25 -9.41 -15.39 7.46
C SER A 25 -9.06 -14.47 6.29
N LEU A 26 -7.80 -14.06 6.20
CA LEU A 26 -7.26 -13.26 5.11
C LEU A 26 -6.04 -13.96 4.51
N ASN A 27 -6.05 -14.16 3.20
CA ASN A 27 -4.94 -14.72 2.44
C ASN A 27 -4.49 -13.72 1.38
N ILE A 28 -3.17 -13.66 1.15
CA ILE A 28 -2.57 -12.97 0.00
C ILE A 28 -1.74 -13.99 -0.77
N ASP A 29 -2.05 -14.18 -2.05
CA ASP A 29 -1.43 -15.17 -2.93
C ASP A 29 -1.42 -16.60 -2.33
N ASN A 30 -2.56 -17.02 -1.78
CA ASN A 30 -2.75 -18.28 -1.03
C ASN A 30 -1.93 -18.42 0.25
N VAL A 31 -1.25 -17.37 0.71
CA VAL A 31 -0.53 -17.36 1.99
C VAL A 31 -1.38 -16.68 3.06
N PRO A 32 -1.64 -17.34 4.20
CA PRO A 32 -2.36 -16.71 5.32
C PRO A 32 -1.65 -15.46 5.84
N LEU A 33 -2.39 -14.37 5.96
CA LEU A 33 -1.96 -13.13 6.59
C LEU A 33 -2.63 -13.00 7.96
N VAL A 34 -1.87 -13.32 9.01
CA VAL A 34 -2.30 -13.10 10.39
C VAL A 34 -2.21 -11.62 10.71
N THR A 35 -3.29 -11.09 11.27
CA THR A 35 -3.41 -9.69 11.69
C THR A 35 -3.82 -9.66 13.16
N ASP A 36 -3.49 -8.57 13.84
CA ASP A 36 -3.82 -8.37 15.26
C ASP A 36 -5.30 -8.07 15.47
N VAL A 37 -5.93 -7.37 14.52
CA VAL A 37 -7.39 -7.26 14.40
C VAL A 37 -7.82 -8.03 13.15
N PRO A 38 -8.62 -9.11 13.28
CA PRO A 38 -9.03 -9.90 12.14
C PRO A 38 -9.97 -9.10 11.22
N PRO A 39 -10.11 -9.54 9.95
CA PRO A 39 -11.16 -9.02 9.09
C PRO A 39 -12.55 -9.14 9.72
N VAL A 40 -13.43 -8.19 9.41
CA VAL A 40 -14.80 -8.13 9.94
C VAL A 40 -15.80 -7.89 8.83
N ILE A 41 -17.05 -8.34 9.00
CA ILE A 41 -18.14 -7.98 8.08
C ILE A 41 -18.89 -6.77 8.65
N VAL A 42 -18.98 -5.70 7.87
CA VAL A 42 -19.83 -4.53 8.15
C VAL A 42 -20.67 -4.26 6.92
N ASP A 43 -21.99 -4.13 7.09
CA ASP A 43 -22.96 -3.89 6.01
C ASP A 43 -22.82 -4.83 4.81
N GLY A 44 -22.53 -6.11 5.06
CA GLY A 44 -22.34 -7.11 4.02
C GLY A 44 -21.07 -6.92 3.18
N ARG A 45 -20.07 -6.20 3.71
CA ARG A 45 -18.73 -6.08 3.13
C ARG A 45 -17.68 -6.54 4.13
N THR A 46 -16.69 -7.28 3.63
CA THR A 46 -15.55 -7.66 4.45
C THR A 46 -14.52 -6.54 4.46
N LEU A 47 -14.27 -6.03 5.65
CA LEU A 47 -13.30 -4.99 5.94
C LEU A 47 -12.02 -5.63 6.48
N VAL A 48 -10.88 -5.12 6.05
CA VAL A 48 -9.54 -5.63 6.38
C VAL A 48 -8.65 -4.50 6.94
N PRO A 49 -7.66 -4.82 7.78
CA PRO A 49 -6.75 -3.80 8.33
C PRO A 49 -5.91 -3.19 7.22
N VAL A 50 -6.06 -1.88 7.00
CA VAL A 50 -5.42 -1.14 5.90
C VAL A 50 -3.92 -1.39 5.85
N ARG A 51 -3.21 -1.17 6.96
CA ARG A 51 -1.75 -1.30 6.99
C ARG A 51 -1.29 -2.71 6.60
N ALA A 52 -1.90 -3.73 7.19
CA ALA A 52 -1.46 -5.11 7.00
C ALA A 52 -1.56 -5.57 5.55
N ILE A 53 -2.68 -5.27 4.88
CA ILE A 53 -2.90 -5.69 3.49
C ILE A 53 -2.04 -4.87 2.52
N PHE A 54 -1.99 -3.55 2.67
CA PHE A 54 -1.22 -2.68 1.76
C PHE A 54 0.28 -2.97 1.86
N GLU A 55 0.84 -3.09 3.06
CA GLU A 55 2.26 -3.42 3.25
C GLU A 55 2.60 -4.81 2.74
N LYS A 56 1.71 -5.80 2.94
CA LYS A 56 1.92 -7.15 2.43
C LYS A 56 1.90 -7.21 0.89
N LEU A 57 1.19 -6.28 0.24
CA LEU A 57 1.18 -6.07 -1.21
C LEU A 57 2.26 -5.08 -1.69
N GLY A 58 3.22 -4.72 -0.83
CA GLY A 58 4.39 -3.93 -1.20
C GLY A 58 4.21 -2.41 -1.15
N ALA A 59 3.09 -1.91 -0.61
CA ALA A 59 2.85 -0.49 -0.43
C ALA A 59 3.44 0.04 0.88
N VAL A 60 3.86 1.30 0.90
CA VAL A 60 4.19 2.04 2.12
C VAL A 60 2.95 2.79 2.60
N VAL A 61 2.60 2.69 3.89
CA VAL A 61 1.39 3.28 4.45
C VAL A 61 1.71 4.38 5.46
N ASN A 62 1.24 5.59 5.20
CA ASN A 62 1.29 6.73 6.11
C ASN A 62 -0.09 7.05 6.69
N TRP A 63 -0.12 7.44 7.96
CA TRP A 63 -1.31 7.90 8.65
C TRP A 63 -1.12 9.35 9.11
N GLU A 64 -2.00 10.24 8.66
CA GLU A 64 -2.09 11.61 9.16
C GLU A 64 -3.20 11.71 10.21
N PRO A 65 -2.86 11.79 11.51
CA PRO A 65 -3.84 11.78 12.59
C PRO A 65 -4.75 13.01 12.60
N THR A 66 -4.26 14.18 12.15
CA THR A 66 -5.00 15.44 12.22
C THR A 66 -6.19 15.44 11.26
N THR A 67 -5.97 14.96 10.04
CA THR A 67 -7.00 14.88 9.00
C THR A 67 -7.65 13.50 8.94
N GLN A 68 -7.20 12.57 9.78
CA GLN A 68 -7.63 11.18 9.81
C GLN A 68 -7.53 10.52 8.43
N THR A 69 -6.40 10.73 7.77
CA THR A 69 -6.17 10.32 6.38
C THR A 69 -5.12 9.23 6.32
N VAL A 70 -5.42 8.16 5.57
CA VAL A 70 -4.43 7.17 5.17
C VAL A 70 -3.95 7.50 3.76
N THR A 71 -2.64 7.48 3.57
CA THR A 71 -2.01 7.51 2.24
C THR A 71 -1.17 6.25 2.08
N ALA A 72 -1.42 5.46 1.03
CA ALA A 72 -0.63 4.29 0.68
C ALA A 72 0.02 4.50 -0.69
N THR A 73 1.31 4.15 -0.82
CA THR A 73 2.07 4.30 -2.07
C THR A 73 2.70 2.97 -2.50
N SER A 74 2.44 2.52 -3.72
CA SER A 74 3.02 1.31 -4.30
C SER A 74 3.46 1.57 -5.75
N GLY A 75 4.78 1.58 -5.99
CA GLY A 75 5.33 2.02 -7.27
C GLY A 75 4.86 3.43 -7.63
N GLU A 76 4.17 3.58 -8.75
CA GLU A 76 3.60 4.85 -9.21
C GLU A 76 2.19 5.12 -8.65
N LYS A 77 1.57 4.15 -7.97
CA LYS A 77 0.22 4.29 -7.44
C LYS A 77 0.21 5.00 -6.09
N THR A 78 -0.62 6.03 -5.97
CA THR A 78 -0.92 6.71 -4.71
C THR A 78 -2.40 6.57 -4.38
N ILE A 79 -2.69 5.94 -3.24
CA ILE A 79 -4.03 5.73 -2.72
C ILE A 79 -4.22 6.64 -1.51
N THR A 80 -5.30 7.42 -1.48
CA THR A 80 -5.65 8.27 -0.33
C THR A 80 -7.09 8.02 0.10
N LEU A 81 -7.32 7.82 1.39
CA LEU A 81 -8.67 7.65 1.95
C LEU A 81 -8.76 8.34 3.31
N LYS A 82 -9.97 8.74 3.69
CA LYS A 82 -10.25 9.40 4.97
C LYS A 82 -11.21 8.55 5.79
N LEU A 83 -11.03 8.55 7.12
CA LEU A 83 -11.98 7.88 8.01
C LEU A 83 -13.38 8.49 7.88
N ASN A 84 -14.38 7.61 8.00
CA ASN A 84 -15.81 7.91 7.95
C ASN A 84 -16.24 8.62 6.66
N ASP A 85 -15.44 8.51 5.61
CA ASP A 85 -15.72 9.02 4.28
C ASP A 85 -15.76 7.84 3.31
N THR A 86 -16.72 7.86 2.38
CA THR A 86 -16.80 6.89 1.28
C THR A 86 -15.93 7.30 0.10
N SER A 87 -15.38 8.52 0.12
CA SER A 87 -14.50 9.03 -0.93
C SER A 87 -13.07 8.56 -0.71
N ALA A 88 -12.49 7.95 -1.74
CA ALA A 88 -11.08 7.62 -1.81
C ALA A 88 -10.51 8.08 -3.15
N TYR A 89 -9.19 8.18 -3.24
CA TYR A 89 -8.49 8.59 -4.46
C TYR A 89 -7.43 7.58 -4.82
N VAL A 90 -7.35 7.20 -6.09
CA VAL A 90 -6.26 6.41 -6.67
C VAL A 90 -5.65 7.23 -7.79
N ASN A 91 -4.40 7.65 -7.66
CA ASN A 91 -3.73 8.55 -8.62
C ASN A 91 -4.55 9.82 -8.92
N ASN A 92 -5.11 10.42 -7.86
CA ASN A 92 -6.00 11.59 -7.90
C ASN A 92 -7.36 11.36 -8.59
N GLU A 93 -7.66 10.15 -9.04
CA GLU A 93 -8.99 9.79 -9.53
C GLU A 93 -9.90 9.39 -8.36
N LEU A 94 -11.08 9.99 -8.27
CA LEU A 94 -12.07 9.67 -7.23
C LEU A 94 -12.61 8.25 -7.42
N LYS A 95 -12.55 7.46 -6.35
CA LYS A 95 -13.17 6.14 -6.21
C LYS A 95 -14.10 6.16 -5.01
N THR A 96 -15.21 5.43 -5.09
CA THR A 96 -16.19 5.33 -4.00
C THR A 96 -16.05 3.98 -3.29
N LEU A 97 -16.00 4.02 -1.96
CA LEU A 97 -16.03 2.84 -1.10
C LEU A 97 -17.49 2.40 -0.87
N ASP A 98 -17.73 1.09 -0.95
CA ASP A 98 -19.03 0.50 -0.60
C ASP A 98 -19.42 0.75 0.87
N VAL A 99 -18.41 0.74 1.75
CA VAL A 99 -18.52 1.03 3.19
C VAL A 99 -17.36 1.96 3.53
N PRO A 100 -17.58 3.05 4.28
CA PRO A 100 -16.52 3.99 4.62
C PRO A 100 -15.38 3.31 5.38
N ALA A 101 -14.17 3.84 5.22
CA ALA A 101 -13.06 3.41 6.06
C ALA A 101 -13.35 3.80 7.51
N GLN A 102 -13.14 2.88 8.46
CA GLN A 102 -13.56 3.09 9.85
C GLN A 102 -12.59 2.45 10.84
N ILE A 103 -12.63 2.87 12.10
CA ILE A 103 -11.82 2.26 13.16
C ILE A 103 -12.58 1.10 13.77
N VAL A 104 -11.95 -0.08 13.79
CA VAL A 104 -12.39 -1.23 14.58
C VAL A 104 -11.21 -1.64 15.46
N GLU A 105 -11.43 -1.71 16.78
CA GLU A 105 -10.41 -2.12 17.76
C GLU A 105 -9.06 -1.38 17.61
N GLY A 106 -9.11 -0.09 17.25
CA GLY A 106 -7.90 0.73 17.09
C GLY A 106 -7.14 0.54 15.77
N ARG A 107 -7.72 -0.18 14.80
CA ARG A 107 -7.20 -0.33 13.44
C ARG A 107 -8.12 0.31 12.42
N THR A 108 -7.54 1.02 11.45
CA THR A 108 -8.28 1.49 10.29
C THR A 108 -8.59 0.31 9.38
N MET A 109 -9.87 0.10 9.14
CA MET A 109 -10.42 -0.98 8.34
C MET A 109 -11.02 -0.41 7.05
N VAL A 110 -10.83 -1.11 5.94
CA VAL A 110 -11.30 -0.69 4.61
C VAL A 110 -11.87 -1.90 3.85
N PRO A 111 -12.83 -1.74 2.93
CA PRO A 111 -13.30 -2.85 2.11
C PRO A 111 -12.17 -3.56 1.37
N ALA A 112 -12.07 -4.89 1.51
CA ALA A 112 -11.00 -5.68 0.88
C ALA A 112 -10.98 -5.52 -0.65
N ARG A 113 -12.16 -5.37 -1.27
CA ARG A 113 -12.30 -5.12 -2.70
C ARG A 113 -11.61 -3.85 -3.15
N PHE A 114 -11.81 -2.75 -2.43
CA PHE A 114 -11.19 -1.47 -2.78
C PHE A 114 -9.66 -1.59 -2.77
N VAL A 115 -9.10 -2.28 -1.76
CA VAL A 115 -7.65 -2.50 -1.69
C VAL A 115 -7.14 -3.27 -2.89
N ALA A 116 -7.81 -4.39 -3.21
CA ALA A 116 -7.41 -5.24 -4.32
C ALA A 116 -7.45 -4.47 -5.65
N GLU A 117 -8.58 -3.81 -5.94
CA GLU A 117 -8.76 -3.01 -7.17
C GLU A 117 -7.75 -1.85 -7.27
N SER A 118 -7.45 -1.18 -6.15
CA SER A 118 -6.49 -0.06 -6.14
C SER A 118 -5.06 -0.49 -6.46
N LEU A 119 -4.73 -1.77 -6.30
CA LEU A 119 -3.42 -2.36 -6.56
C LEU A 119 -3.46 -3.37 -7.70
N ASP A 120 -4.48 -3.32 -8.57
CA ASP A 120 -4.68 -4.23 -9.71
C ASP A 120 -4.65 -5.73 -9.34
N CYS A 121 -5.09 -6.05 -8.12
CA CYS A 121 -5.23 -7.40 -7.59
C CYS A 121 -6.69 -7.87 -7.70
N GLN A 122 -6.90 -9.18 -7.63
CA GLN A 122 -8.22 -9.78 -7.54
C GLN A 122 -8.57 -10.08 -6.08
N VAL A 123 -9.85 -9.97 -5.72
CA VAL A 123 -10.36 -10.42 -4.42
C VAL A 123 -11.45 -11.48 -4.62
N LEU A 124 -11.38 -12.57 -3.87
CA LEU A 124 -12.38 -13.62 -3.84
C LEU A 124 -12.80 -13.92 -2.40
N TRP A 125 -14.09 -14.10 -2.21
CA TRP A 125 -14.65 -14.58 -0.94
C TRP A 125 -14.91 -16.08 -1.03
N GLU A 126 -14.31 -16.85 -0.12
CA GLU A 126 -14.63 -18.27 0.07
C GLU A 126 -15.62 -18.40 1.24
N PRO A 127 -16.91 -18.66 0.96
CA PRO A 127 -17.94 -18.68 2.00
C PRO A 127 -17.82 -19.87 2.95
N THR A 128 -17.28 -21.00 2.49
CA THR A 128 -17.20 -22.23 3.29
C THR A 128 -16.22 -22.08 4.44
N THR A 129 -15.08 -21.47 4.16
CA THR A 129 -14.00 -21.25 5.15
C THR A 129 -13.99 -19.83 5.70
N GLN A 130 -14.93 -18.98 5.27
CA GLN A 130 -14.99 -17.56 5.61
C GLN A 130 -13.64 -16.86 5.37
N THR A 131 -13.09 -17.03 4.17
CA THR A 131 -11.76 -16.52 3.81
C THR A 131 -11.85 -15.45 2.72
N VAL A 132 -11.19 -14.32 2.94
CA VAL A 132 -10.89 -13.34 1.90
C VAL A 132 -9.56 -13.73 1.25
N ASN A 133 -9.57 -14.02 -0.05
CA ASN A 133 -8.37 -14.29 -0.82
C ASN A 133 -8.07 -13.10 -1.72
N VAL A 134 -6.90 -12.49 -1.56
CA VAL A 134 -6.40 -11.43 -2.42
C VAL A 134 -5.26 -11.99 -3.26
N ASN A 135 -5.39 -11.93 -4.58
CA ASN A 135 -4.44 -12.52 -5.51
C ASN A 135 -3.84 -11.44 -6.39
N THR A 136 -2.52 -11.34 -6.40
CA THR A 136 -1.79 -10.52 -7.36
C THR A 136 -1.99 -11.08 -8.76
N VAL A 137 -2.25 -10.21 -9.72
CA VAL A 137 -2.29 -10.61 -11.13
C VAL A 137 -0.87 -10.45 -11.67
N PRO A 138 -0.23 -11.52 -12.20
CA PRO A 138 1.04 -11.38 -12.89
C PRO A 138 0.86 -10.36 -14.00
N GLN A 139 1.52 -9.21 -13.88
CA GLN A 139 1.54 -8.24 -14.95
C GLN A 139 2.23 -8.93 -16.14
N PRO A 140 1.60 -8.98 -17.33
CA PRO A 140 2.29 -9.44 -18.52
C PRO A 140 3.53 -8.57 -18.66
N VAL A 141 4.70 -9.15 -18.44
CA VAL A 141 5.95 -8.49 -18.85
C VAL A 141 5.81 -8.30 -20.35
N GLU A 142 5.66 -7.04 -20.77
CA GLU A 142 5.50 -6.71 -22.17
C GLU A 142 6.83 -7.03 -22.87
N ASN A 143 6.96 -8.28 -23.33
CA ASN A 143 8.05 -8.71 -24.19
C ASN A 143 7.77 -8.14 -25.58
N THR A 144 7.92 -6.82 -25.75
CA THR A 144 7.83 -6.19 -27.07
C THR A 144 9.01 -6.69 -27.90
N PRO A 145 8.79 -7.30 -29.08
CA PRO A 145 9.86 -7.71 -29.98
C PRO A 145 10.67 -6.48 -30.40
N VAL A 146 11.96 -6.48 -30.07
CA VAL A 146 12.92 -5.52 -30.59
C VAL A 146 13.04 -5.75 -32.09
N GLU A 147 12.46 -4.88 -32.90
CA GLU A 147 12.59 -4.92 -34.36
C GLU A 147 14.03 -4.54 -34.75
N THR A 148 14.70 -5.48 -35.42
CA THR A 148 16.10 -5.44 -35.84
C THR A 148 16.31 -4.47 -37.01
N VAL A 149 17.13 -3.42 -36.80
CA VAL A 149 17.78 -2.61 -37.85
C VAL A 149 19.30 -2.77 -37.67
N PRO A 150 20.09 -2.99 -38.75
CA PRO A 150 21.31 -3.81 -38.67
C PRO A 150 22.51 -3.12 -38.01
N GLU A 151 23.27 -3.99 -37.34
CA GLU A 151 24.40 -3.76 -36.45
C GLU A 151 25.73 -3.55 -37.21
N GLN A 152 26.43 -2.44 -36.94
CA GLN A 152 27.88 -2.26 -37.08
C GLN A 152 28.37 -1.15 -36.12
N PRO A 153 29.59 -1.22 -35.56
CA PRO A 153 30.12 -2.20 -34.60
C PRO A 153 30.33 -1.56 -33.20
N GLN A 154 30.08 -2.33 -32.15
CA GLN A 154 30.01 -1.91 -30.75
C GLN A 154 31.39 -1.77 -30.06
N THR A 155 31.50 -0.80 -29.14
CA THR A 155 31.84 -1.07 -27.72
C THR A 155 31.38 0.09 -26.78
N THR A 156 30.24 -0.11 -26.11
CA THR A 156 29.91 0.18 -24.68
C THR A 156 30.15 1.56 -24.05
N PRO A 157 29.20 2.14 -23.28
CA PRO A 157 27.74 2.11 -23.38
C PRO A 157 27.19 3.56 -23.50
N GLU A 158 26.66 3.86 -24.67
CA GLU A 158 25.87 5.06 -24.92
C GLU A 158 24.57 4.54 -25.53
N GLN A 159 23.41 4.82 -24.92
CA GLN A 159 22.34 5.60 -25.55
C GLN A 159 20.97 5.61 -24.83
N PRO A 160 20.14 6.65 -25.10
CA PRO A 160 19.34 7.38 -24.11
C PRO A 160 17.83 7.52 -24.42
N GLN A 161 17.09 7.99 -23.40
CA GLN A 161 16.02 9.02 -23.34
C GLN A 161 14.96 9.07 -24.48
N THR A 162 13.65 9.16 -24.21
CA THR A 162 13.02 10.41 -23.73
C THR A 162 11.55 10.20 -23.31
N GLU A 163 11.25 10.43 -22.04
CA GLU A 163 10.08 11.23 -21.68
C GLU A 163 10.60 12.49 -20.98
N THR A 164 10.10 13.63 -21.43
CA THR A 164 10.63 14.97 -21.20
C THR A 164 10.74 15.32 -19.71
N VAL A 165 11.98 15.32 -19.21
CA VAL A 165 12.36 15.95 -17.95
C VAL A 165 11.95 17.42 -17.99
N LYS A 166 10.94 17.82 -17.21
CA LYS A 166 10.67 19.23 -16.93
C LYS A 166 11.88 19.83 -16.20
N LYS A 167 12.81 20.36 -16.97
CA LYS A 167 13.93 21.18 -16.53
C LYS A 167 13.46 22.62 -16.26
N THR A 168 12.37 22.78 -15.50
CA THR A 168 11.70 24.07 -15.27
C THR A 168 11.20 24.24 -13.84
N GLY A 169 11.77 23.51 -12.88
CA GLY A 169 11.52 23.79 -11.47
C GLY A 169 12.15 25.13 -11.04
N VAL A 170 11.44 25.91 -10.22
CA VAL A 170 11.97 27.14 -9.61
C VAL A 170 13.19 26.86 -8.72
N TYR A 171 13.35 25.60 -8.29
CA TYR A 171 14.46 25.10 -7.49
C TYR A 171 15.07 23.84 -8.10
N VAL A 172 16.34 23.58 -7.81
CA VAL A 172 17.08 22.41 -8.29
C VAL A 172 17.88 21.77 -7.17
N GLY A 173 17.97 20.44 -7.12
CA GLY A 173 18.75 19.67 -6.16
C GLY A 173 19.71 18.69 -6.84
N SER A 174 20.51 18.00 -6.03
CA SER A 174 21.34 16.88 -6.49
C SER A 174 20.83 15.58 -5.90
N LEU A 175 20.69 14.51 -6.69
CA LEU A 175 20.34 13.17 -6.21
C LEU A 175 21.34 12.61 -5.19
N GLU A 176 22.56 13.14 -5.18
CA GLU A 176 23.64 12.74 -4.27
C GLU A 176 23.71 13.60 -3.00
N SER A 177 22.81 14.58 -2.82
CA SER A 177 22.79 15.41 -1.62
C SER A 177 21.38 15.76 -1.19
N ASP A 178 21.17 15.95 0.11
CA ASP A 178 19.91 16.45 0.66
C ASP A 178 19.71 17.96 0.44
N LYS A 179 20.42 18.62 -0.48
CA LYS A 179 20.36 20.09 -0.65
C LYS A 179 19.65 20.49 -1.94
N TYR A 180 18.75 21.47 -1.83
CA TYR A 180 18.18 22.18 -2.98
C TYR A 180 18.64 23.64 -3.05
N HIS A 181 18.60 24.20 -4.24
CA HIS A 181 19.24 25.45 -4.61
C HIS A 181 18.33 26.29 -5.52
N ARG A 182 18.61 27.60 -5.62
CA ARG A 182 18.16 28.40 -6.77
C ARG A 182 19.01 28.05 -8.00
N PRO A 183 18.47 28.08 -9.23
CA PRO A 183 19.23 27.78 -10.45
C PRO A 183 20.51 28.61 -10.63
N THR A 184 20.56 29.81 -10.06
CA THR A 184 21.73 30.72 -10.09
C THR A 184 22.80 30.43 -9.04
N CYS A 185 22.59 29.45 -8.16
CA CYS A 185 23.54 29.12 -7.10
C CYS A 185 24.85 28.56 -7.66
N ARG A 186 26.00 29.00 -7.11
CA ARG A 186 27.33 28.52 -7.50
C ARG A 186 27.52 27.00 -7.39
N TRP A 187 26.78 26.34 -6.49
CA TRP A 187 26.86 24.90 -6.28
C TRP A 187 26.13 24.11 -7.36
N VAL A 188 25.13 24.70 -8.02
CA VAL A 188 24.40 24.05 -9.13
C VAL A 188 25.32 23.77 -10.30
N LYS A 189 26.31 24.65 -10.55
CA LYS A 189 27.34 24.44 -11.60
C LYS A 189 28.22 23.20 -11.36
N LYS A 190 28.21 22.65 -10.14
CA LYS A 190 28.97 21.45 -9.77
C LYS A 190 28.12 20.18 -9.78
N ILE A 191 26.81 20.31 -9.92
CA ILE A 191 25.90 19.17 -10.05
C ILE A 191 25.97 18.72 -11.51
N THR A 192 26.30 17.46 -11.74
CA THR A 192 26.30 16.88 -13.08
C THR A 192 24.87 16.83 -13.60
N GLN A 193 24.71 16.90 -14.92
CA GLN A 193 23.38 16.87 -15.54
C GLN A 193 22.60 15.59 -15.21
N SER A 194 23.29 14.47 -14.95
CA SER A 194 22.71 13.19 -14.55
C SER A 194 22.20 13.18 -13.10
N ASN A 195 22.80 13.98 -12.23
CA ASN A 195 22.46 14.01 -10.80
C ASN A 195 21.53 15.19 -10.47
N LEU A 196 21.18 16.03 -11.44
CA LEU A 196 20.34 17.21 -11.22
C LEU A 196 18.85 16.84 -11.24
N ILE A 197 18.14 17.17 -10.16
CA ILE A 197 16.69 17.05 -10.04
C ILE A 197 16.04 18.44 -9.89
N GLY A 198 14.86 18.67 -10.48
CA GLY A 198 14.11 19.92 -10.36
C GLY A 198 12.95 19.83 -9.37
N PHE A 199 12.59 20.95 -8.76
CA PHE A 199 11.39 21.13 -7.91
C PHE A 199 10.66 22.41 -8.29
N ASP A 200 9.35 22.35 -8.37
CA ASP A 200 8.47 23.48 -8.69
C ASP A 200 8.27 24.41 -7.47
N SER A 201 8.47 23.91 -6.25
CA SER A 201 8.39 24.73 -5.02
C SER A 201 9.36 24.31 -3.91
N LYS A 202 9.60 25.20 -2.95
CA LYS A 202 10.36 24.87 -1.72
C LYS A 202 9.69 23.76 -0.91
N SER A 203 8.35 23.76 -0.87
CA SER A 203 7.57 22.78 -0.14
C SER A 203 7.73 21.39 -0.76
N GLU A 204 7.81 21.30 -2.08
CA GLU A 204 8.05 20.05 -2.80
C GLU A 204 9.47 19.52 -2.54
N ALA A 205 10.48 20.40 -2.57
CA ALA A 205 11.84 20.02 -2.21
C ALA A 205 11.91 19.50 -0.77
N ALA A 206 11.27 20.21 0.17
CA ALA A 206 11.21 19.83 1.58
C ALA A 206 10.46 18.51 1.81
N SER A 207 9.32 18.29 1.15
CA SER A 207 8.57 17.03 1.25
C SER A 207 9.35 15.84 0.69
N LYS A 208 10.27 16.09 -0.25
CA LYS A 208 11.21 15.10 -0.80
C LYS A 208 12.49 14.94 0.04
N GLY A 209 12.55 15.54 1.23
CA GLY A 209 13.67 15.43 2.16
C GLY A 209 14.84 16.37 1.88
N TYR A 210 14.69 17.32 0.95
CA TYR A 210 15.75 18.27 0.63
C TYR A 210 15.67 19.51 1.54
N SER A 211 16.81 19.86 2.13
CA SER A 211 17.04 21.07 2.90
C SER A 211 17.53 22.23 2.02
N PRO A 212 17.18 23.49 2.35
CA PRO A 212 17.64 24.64 1.60
C PRO A 212 19.16 24.80 1.71
N CYS A 213 19.82 25.10 0.60
CA CYS A 213 21.25 25.41 0.61
C CYS A 213 21.53 26.71 1.38
N GLY A 214 22.39 26.63 2.41
CA GLY A 214 22.78 27.78 3.22
C GLY A 214 23.53 28.89 2.45
N THR A 215 24.06 28.60 1.25
CA THR A 215 24.75 29.59 0.41
C THR A 215 23.77 30.46 -0.38
N CYS A 216 22.82 29.85 -1.10
CA CYS A 216 21.86 30.62 -1.91
C CYS A 216 20.55 30.94 -1.19
N LYS A 217 20.35 30.38 0.02
CA LYS A 217 19.18 30.56 0.90
C LYS A 217 17.89 30.66 0.09
N PRO A 218 17.60 29.60 -0.70
CA PRO A 218 16.54 29.61 -1.70
C PRO A 218 15.21 30.00 -1.07
#